data_AF-A0A925G2R1-F1
#
_entry.id   AF-A0A925G2R1-F1
#
_cell.length_a   1.000
_cell.length_b   1.000
_cell.length_c   1.000
_cell.angle_alpha   90.00
_cell.angle_beta   90.00
_cell.angle_gamma   90.00
#
_symmetry.space_group_name_H-M   'P 1'
#
loop_
_entity.id
_entity.type
_entity.pdbx_description
1 polymer ?
#
loop_
_entity_poly.entity_id
_entity_poly.type
_entity_poly.pdbx_seq_one_letter_code
_entity_poly.pdbx_strand_id
1 'polypeptide(L)'
;MMSIAAAKERLDYIINIGRVDLYKPIHIAEVLYRSRTAGDVRLLEPDTYSNPSLRWRDAITLRLSGKVSTSSARYQHDVWNPTAMPPDMLAILDRENKKTNGAVERYIYMRYSERQGTVASIIAAIEAATPETFQLSALLDLFVKQSGIRRSIDKAYEIVAYSLFETVVTELNVTVKVSAPPKSKKLLKEFSDLTRVLLGLNRNLQ
;
A
#
# COMPACT_ATOMS: atom_id res chain seq x y z
N MET A 1 -16.94 15.39 -25.42
CA MET A 1 -16.89 13.90 -25.36
C MET A 1 -15.57 13.51 -24.73
N MET A 2 -15.56 12.72 -23.65
CA MET A 2 -14.31 12.22 -23.06
C MET A 2 -13.64 11.21 -24.01
N SER A 3 -12.31 11.25 -24.12
CA SER A 3 -11.53 10.39 -25.02
C SER A 3 -10.94 9.18 -24.31
N ILE A 4 -10.58 8.13 -25.06
CA ILE A 4 -9.83 6.99 -24.54
C ILE A 4 -8.47 7.40 -23.95
N ALA A 5 -7.83 8.42 -24.52
CA ALA A 5 -6.57 8.95 -24.00
C ALA A 5 -6.74 9.54 -22.59
N ALA A 6 -7.79 10.33 -22.37
CA ALA A 6 -8.09 10.90 -21.05
C ALA A 6 -8.45 9.80 -20.02
N ALA A 7 -9.22 8.80 -20.44
CA ALA A 7 -9.56 7.67 -19.57
C ALA A 7 -8.32 6.84 -19.20
N LYS A 8 -7.41 6.63 -20.15
CA LYS A 8 -6.11 5.97 -19.90
C LYS A 8 -5.24 6.81 -18.97
N GLU A 9 -5.11 8.11 -19.20
CA GLU A 9 -4.32 8.99 -18.33
C GLU A 9 -4.85 8.95 -16.89
N ARG A 10 -6.18 8.90 -16.73
CA ARG A 10 -6.77 8.72 -15.40
C ARG A 10 -6.42 7.38 -14.76
N LEU A 11 -6.49 6.29 -15.53
CA LEU A 11 -6.08 4.96 -15.06
C LEU A 11 -4.59 4.95 -14.66
N ASP A 12 -3.72 5.53 -15.50
CA ASP A 12 -2.29 5.66 -15.23
C ASP A 12 -2.04 6.43 -13.94
N TYR A 13 -2.76 7.54 -13.71
CA TYR A 13 -2.69 8.28 -12.47
C TYR A 13 -3.01 7.39 -11.27
N ILE A 14 -4.15 6.68 -11.28
CA ILE A 14 -4.56 5.77 -10.18
C ILE A 14 -3.51 4.67 -9.94
N ILE A 15 -2.95 4.09 -11.00
CA ILE A 15 -1.89 3.08 -10.92
C ILE A 15 -0.62 3.67 -10.31
N ASN A 16 -0.19 4.83 -10.78
CA ASN A 16 1.02 5.50 -10.32
C ASN A 16 0.88 5.94 -8.86
N ILE A 17 -0.34 6.29 -8.43
CA ILE A 17 -0.59 6.61 -7.04
C ILE A 17 -0.94 5.41 -6.15
N GLY A 18 -1.10 4.22 -6.71
CA GLY A 18 -1.38 3.01 -5.96
C GLY A 18 -0.20 2.56 -5.10
N ARG A 19 -0.49 1.92 -3.96
CA ARG A 19 0.52 1.18 -3.18
C ARG A 19 0.97 -0.08 -3.92
N VAL A 20 1.98 -0.78 -3.40
CA VAL A 20 2.57 -1.99 -4.02
C VAL A 20 1.54 -3.03 -4.44
N ASP A 21 0.51 -3.28 -3.62
CA ASP A 21 -0.51 -4.31 -3.87
C ASP A 21 -1.51 -3.95 -4.97
N LEU A 22 -1.56 -2.68 -5.40
CA LEU A 22 -2.50 -2.17 -6.41
C LEU A 22 -3.97 -2.57 -6.22
N TYR A 23 -4.45 -2.65 -4.97
CA TYR A 23 -5.84 -3.00 -4.67
C TYR A 23 -6.87 -2.22 -5.51
N LYS A 24 -6.74 -0.89 -5.60
CA LYS A 24 -7.69 -0.02 -6.34
C LYS A 24 -7.62 -0.25 -7.87
N PRO A 25 -6.44 -0.30 -8.52
CA PRO A 25 -6.39 -0.70 -9.93
C PRO A 25 -6.92 -2.10 -10.21
N ILE A 26 -6.60 -3.10 -9.38
CA ILE A 26 -7.13 -4.46 -9.54
C ILE A 26 -8.66 -4.45 -9.43
N HIS A 27 -9.21 -3.61 -8.55
CA HIS A 27 -10.65 -3.37 -8.46
C HIS A 27 -11.27 -2.96 -9.80
N ILE A 28 -10.61 -2.07 -10.54
CA ILE A 28 -11.02 -1.64 -11.89
C ILE A 28 -10.92 -2.82 -12.86
N ALA A 29 -9.83 -3.57 -12.85
CA ALA A 29 -9.66 -4.72 -13.73
C ALA A 29 -10.79 -5.76 -13.54
N GLU A 30 -11.14 -6.06 -12.29
CA GLU A 30 -12.17 -7.07 -11.99
C GLU A 30 -13.58 -6.63 -12.41
N VAL A 31 -13.89 -5.34 -12.32
CA VAL A 31 -15.15 -4.79 -12.84
C VAL A 31 -15.20 -4.90 -14.37
N LEU A 32 -14.11 -4.57 -15.05
CA LEU A 32 -14.01 -4.69 -16.51
C LEU A 32 -14.10 -6.16 -16.97
N TYR A 33 -13.45 -7.07 -16.26
CA TYR A 33 -13.50 -8.50 -16.51
C TYR A 33 -14.93 -9.05 -16.39
N ARG A 34 -15.66 -8.68 -15.33
CA ARG A 34 -17.07 -9.07 -15.13
C ARG A 34 -17.97 -8.53 -16.23
N SER A 35 -17.83 -7.24 -16.55
CA SER A 35 -18.55 -6.59 -17.64
C SER A 35 -18.32 -7.30 -19.00
N ARG A 36 -17.10 -7.78 -19.26
CA ARG A 36 -16.75 -8.47 -20.51
C ARG A 36 -17.21 -9.94 -20.56
N THR A 37 -17.15 -10.65 -19.45
CA THR A 37 -17.35 -12.12 -19.42
C THR A 37 -18.74 -12.55 -18.95
N ALA A 38 -19.28 -11.89 -17.93
CA ALA A 38 -20.60 -12.18 -17.38
C ALA A 38 -21.68 -11.21 -17.87
N GLY A 39 -21.31 -9.95 -18.16
CA GLY A 39 -22.24 -8.92 -18.63
C GLY A 39 -23.27 -8.49 -17.58
N ASP A 40 -23.03 -8.80 -16.31
CA ASP A 40 -23.92 -8.56 -15.17
C ASP A 40 -23.69 -7.20 -14.47
N VAL A 41 -22.79 -6.38 -15.02
CA VAL A 41 -22.41 -5.08 -14.49
C VAL A 41 -22.79 -3.95 -15.45
N ARG A 42 -23.43 -2.90 -14.93
CA ARG A 42 -23.72 -1.67 -15.68
C ARG A 42 -22.78 -0.55 -15.21
N LEU A 43 -21.81 -0.18 -16.05
CA LEU A 43 -20.71 0.70 -15.63
C LEU A 43 -21.10 2.15 -15.35
N LEU A 44 -22.25 2.60 -15.86
CA LEU A 44 -22.83 3.90 -15.53
C LEU A 44 -23.62 3.88 -14.22
N GLU A 45 -23.79 2.71 -13.61
CA GLU A 45 -24.53 2.50 -12.36
C GLU A 45 -23.60 1.89 -11.30
N PRO A 46 -22.89 2.71 -10.51
CA PRO A 46 -21.93 2.27 -9.50
C PRO A 46 -22.46 1.22 -8.53
N ASP A 47 -23.76 1.26 -8.21
CA ASP A 47 -24.40 0.33 -7.29
C ASP A 47 -24.34 -1.12 -7.79
N THR A 48 -24.23 -1.34 -9.11
CA THR A 48 -24.14 -2.68 -9.68
C THR A 48 -22.80 -3.36 -9.45
N TYR A 49 -21.74 -2.60 -9.16
CA TYR A 49 -20.39 -3.16 -9.00
C TYR A 49 -19.66 -2.72 -7.75
N SER A 50 -19.90 -1.55 -7.18
CA SER A 50 -19.04 -0.95 -6.14
C SER A 50 -18.81 -1.84 -4.91
N ASN A 51 -19.86 -2.49 -4.42
CA ASN A 51 -19.80 -3.43 -3.29
C ASN A 51 -19.34 -4.84 -3.71
N PRO A 52 -19.96 -5.49 -4.73
CA PRO A 52 -19.55 -6.83 -5.15
C PRO A 52 -18.07 -6.93 -5.54
N SER A 53 -17.54 -5.89 -6.17
CA SER A 53 -16.19 -5.88 -6.71
C SER A 53 -15.08 -5.87 -5.66
N LEU A 54 -15.39 -5.59 -4.39
CA LEU A 54 -14.45 -5.83 -3.28
C LEU A 54 -14.12 -7.32 -3.15
N ARG A 55 -15.13 -8.19 -3.23
CA ARG A 55 -14.96 -9.64 -3.13
C ARG A 55 -14.19 -10.19 -4.31
N TRP A 56 -14.43 -9.65 -5.52
CA TRP A 56 -13.72 -10.05 -6.73
C TRP A 56 -12.24 -9.69 -6.62
N ARG A 57 -11.94 -8.44 -6.24
CA ARG A 57 -10.58 -7.98 -5.97
C ARG A 57 -9.90 -8.86 -4.93
N ASP A 58 -10.54 -9.11 -3.78
CA ASP A 58 -9.94 -9.88 -2.69
C ASP A 58 -9.64 -11.33 -3.09
N ALA A 59 -10.52 -11.96 -3.86
CA ALA A 59 -10.28 -13.29 -4.39
C ALA A 59 -9.00 -13.34 -5.26
N ILE A 60 -8.80 -12.32 -6.10
CA ILE A 60 -7.61 -12.25 -6.95
C ILE A 60 -6.36 -11.87 -6.15
N THR A 61 -6.41 -10.87 -5.28
CA THR A 61 -5.22 -10.45 -4.53
C THR A 61 -4.76 -11.51 -3.55
N LEU A 62 -5.69 -12.27 -2.96
CA LEU A 62 -5.36 -13.43 -2.15
C LEU A 62 -4.60 -14.48 -2.97
N ARG A 63 -5.01 -14.72 -4.21
CA ARG A 63 -4.32 -15.65 -5.12
C ARG A 63 -2.95 -15.13 -5.58
N LEU A 64 -2.82 -13.82 -5.81
CA LEU A 64 -1.59 -13.21 -6.35
C LEU A 64 -0.51 -12.97 -5.28
N SER A 65 -0.89 -12.47 -4.11
CA SER A 65 0.06 -12.06 -3.06
C SER A 65 -0.22 -12.67 -1.68
N GLY A 66 -1.24 -13.53 -1.54
CA GLY A 66 -1.61 -14.12 -0.27
C GLY A 66 -2.28 -13.14 0.70
N LYS A 67 -2.69 -11.95 0.23
CA LYS A 67 -3.19 -10.86 1.08
C LYS A 67 -4.47 -10.24 0.52
N VAL A 68 -5.29 -9.72 1.42
CA VAL A 68 -6.50 -8.94 1.13
C VAL A 68 -6.37 -7.53 1.70
N SER A 69 -7.17 -6.58 1.21
CA SER A 69 -7.11 -5.21 1.71
C SER A 69 -7.67 -5.11 3.14
N THR A 70 -6.85 -4.62 4.07
CA THR A 70 -7.25 -4.33 5.46
C THR A 70 -7.66 -2.87 5.68
N SER A 71 -7.65 -2.07 4.61
CA SER A 71 -8.07 -0.66 4.67
C SER A 71 -9.55 -0.52 5.02
N SER A 72 -9.97 0.66 5.50
CA SER A 72 -11.39 0.91 5.79
C SER A 72 -12.27 0.80 4.54
N ALA A 73 -13.53 0.41 4.71
CA ALA A 73 -14.50 0.32 3.62
C ALA A 73 -14.56 1.63 2.80
N ARG A 74 -14.58 2.79 3.50
CA ARG A 74 -14.52 4.11 2.87
C ARG A 74 -13.33 4.25 1.92
N TYR A 75 -12.13 3.86 2.36
CA TYR A 75 -10.93 3.94 1.52
C TYR A 75 -10.97 2.99 0.32
N GLN A 76 -11.56 1.80 0.50
CA GLN A 76 -11.66 0.82 -0.57
C GLN A 76 -12.63 1.27 -1.68
N HIS A 77 -13.79 1.82 -1.31
CA HIS A 77 -14.77 2.35 -2.28
C HIS A 77 -14.35 3.65 -2.95
N ASP A 78 -13.36 4.36 -2.39
CA ASP A 78 -12.89 5.65 -2.87
C ASP A 78 -12.35 5.62 -4.31
N VAL A 79 -12.07 4.45 -4.89
CA VAL A 79 -11.74 4.34 -6.33
C VAL A 79 -12.90 4.75 -7.24
N TRP A 80 -14.14 4.60 -6.79
CA TRP A 80 -15.36 4.91 -7.55
C TRP A 80 -15.89 6.31 -7.30
N ASN A 81 -15.17 7.13 -6.53
CA ASN A 81 -15.56 8.51 -6.33
C ASN A 81 -15.41 9.29 -7.66
N PRO A 82 -16.13 10.41 -7.85
CA PRO A 82 -16.05 11.19 -9.10
C PRO A 82 -14.65 11.77 -9.39
N THR A 83 -13.77 11.86 -8.39
CA THR A 83 -12.43 12.44 -8.53
C THR A 83 -11.34 11.39 -8.80
N ALA A 84 -11.64 10.10 -8.67
CA ALA A 84 -10.76 8.96 -8.91
C ALA A 84 -11.10 8.33 -10.27
N MET A 85 -11.97 7.32 -10.32
CA MET A 85 -12.46 6.73 -11.57
C MET A 85 -13.96 6.96 -11.73
N PRO A 86 -14.38 8.06 -12.40
CA PRO A 86 -15.79 8.30 -12.67
C PRO A 86 -16.40 7.23 -13.59
N PRO A 87 -17.71 6.94 -13.46
CA PRO A 87 -18.42 5.95 -14.28
C PRO A 87 -18.27 6.16 -15.79
N ASP A 88 -18.30 7.41 -16.25
CA ASP A 88 -18.16 7.75 -17.68
C ASP A 88 -16.77 7.36 -18.23
N MET A 89 -15.70 7.58 -17.46
CA MET A 89 -14.35 7.17 -17.85
C MET A 89 -14.20 5.65 -17.81
N LEU A 90 -14.79 4.99 -16.81
CA LEU A 90 -14.81 3.54 -16.72
C LEU A 90 -15.52 2.89 -17.91
N ALA A 91 -16.65 3.45 -18.35
CA ALA A 91 -17.39 2.99 -19.51
C ALA A 91 -16.58 3.12 -20.82
N ILE A 92 -15.74 4.16 -20.94
CA ILE A 92 -14.81 4.32 -22.07
C ILE A 92 -13.74 3.21 -22.04
N LEU A 93 -13.15 2.95 -20.88
CA LEU A 93 -12.17 1.87 -20.70
C LEU A 93 -12.79 0.51 -21.04
N ASP A 94 -14.02 0.24 -20.62
CA ASP A 94 -14.73 -1.00 -20.90
C ASP A 94 -15.01 -1.23 -22.37
N ARG A 95 -15.42 -0.18 -23.09
CA ARG A 95 -15.63 -0.28 -24.53
C ARG A 95 -14.34 -0.70 -25.24
N GLU A 96 -13.22 -0.08 -24.89
CA GLU A 96 -11.92 -0.44 -25.47
C GLU A 96 -11.48 -1.84 -25.00
N ASN A 97 -11.73 -2.18 -23.73
CA ASN A 97 -11.41 -3.49 -23.17
C ASN A 97 -12.18 -4.62 -23.85
N LYS A 98 -13.47 -4.44 -24.12
CA LYS A 98 -14.29 -5.39 -24.90
C LYS A 98 -13.81 -5.50 -26.34
N LYS A 99 -13.58 -4.36 -27.00
CA LYS A 99 -13.06 -4.29 -28.38
C LYS A 99 -11.73 -5.03 -28.54
N THR A 100 -10.87 -4.98 -27.53
CA THR A 100 -9.53 -5.61 -27.53
C THR A 100 -9.48 -6.96 -26.82
N ASN A 101 -10.63 -7.48 -26.37
CA ASN A 101 -10.76 -8.70 -25.59
C ASN A 101 -9.86 -8.77 -24.33
N GLY A 102 -9.81 -7.69 -23.55
CA GLY A 102 -9.17 -7.68 -22.23
C GLY A 102 -7.87 -6.87 -22.14
N ALA A 103 -7.55 -5.99 -23.10
CA ALA A 103 -6.26 -5.29 -23.06
C ALA A 103 -6.10 -4.35 -21.86
N VAL A 104 -7.18 -3.75 -21.36
CA VAL A 104 -7.13 -2.83 -20.22
C VAL A 104 -6.90 -3.61 -18.92
N GLU A 105 -7.60 -4.74 -18.74
CA GLU A 105 -7.35 -5.68 -17.63
C GLU A 105 -5.88 -6.14 -17.63
N ARG A 106 -5.39 -6.61 -18.79
CA ARG A 106 -4.01 -7.04 -18.97
C ARG A 106 -3.03 -5.93 -18.63
N TYR A 107 -3.30 -4.70 -19.05
CA TYR A 107 -2.46 -3.55 -18.74
C TYR A 107 -2.32 -3.35 -17.23
N ILE A 108 -3.43 -3.38 -16.49
CA ILE A 108 -3.41 -3.24 -15.02
C ILE A 108 -2.56 -4.35 -14.38
N TYR A 109 -2.75 -5.60 -14.79
CA TYR A 109 -1.99 -6.73 -14.26
C TYR A 109 -0.51 -6.72 -14.65
N MET A 110 -0.18 -6.22 -15.84
CA MET A 110 1.20 -5.99 -16.25
C MET A 110 1.87 -4.96 -15.33
N ARG A 111 1.19 -3.84 -15.05
CA ARG A 111 1.69 -2.80 -14.11
C ARG A 111 1.83 -3.32 -12.68
N TYR A 112 0.96 -4.23 -12.25
CA TYR A 112 1.11 -4.94 -10.99
C TYR A 112 2.37 -5.82 -10.98
N SER A 113 2.56 -6.64 -12.00
CA SER A 113 3.73 -7.52 -12.14
C SER A 113 5.04 -6.74 -12.16
N GLU A 114 5.10 -5.63 -12.89
CA GLU A 114 6.26 -4.70 -12.90
C GLU A 114 6.58 -4.23 -11.48
N ARG A 115 5.55 -3.85 -10.70
CA ARG A 115 5.71 -3.36 -9.33
C ARG A 115 6.14 -4.43 -8.34
N GLN A 116 5.68 -5.67 -8.51
CA GLN A 116 6.16 -6.79 -7.70
C GLN A 116 7.61 -7.13 -8.06
N GLY A 117 7.99 -7.05 -9.35
CA GLY A 117 9.37 -7.21 -9.81
C GLY A 117 10.32 -6.19 -9.16
N THR A 118 9.90 -4.93 -9.07
CA THR A 118 10.60 -3.90 -8.29
C THR A 118 10.88 -4.34 -6.85
N VAL A 119 9.87 -4.83 -6.14
CA VAL A 119 10.04 -5.25 -4.74
C VAL A 119 10.94 -6.47 -4.63
N ALA A 120 10.79 -7.45 -5.52
CA ALA A 120 11.66 -8.61 -5.57
C ALA A 120 13.13 -8.22 -5.81
N SER A 121 13.39 -7.22 -6.65
CA SER A 121 14.76 -6.71 -6.88
C SER A 121 15.38 -6.08 -5.63
N ILE A 122 14.58 -5.41 -4.80
CA ILE A 122 15.06 -4.82 -3.54
C ILE A 122 15.34 -5.89 -2.51
N ILE A 123 14.45 -6.89 -2.39
CA ILE A 123 14.65 -8.04 -1.51
C ILE A 123 15.97 -8.74 -1.87
N ALA A 124 16.16 -9.06 -3.15
CA ALA A 124 17.38 -9.70 -3.63
C ALA A 124 18.64 -8.85 -3.35
N ALA A 125 18.55 -7.53 -3.50
CA ALA A 125 19.66 -6.62 -3.18
C ALA A 125 20.01 -6.62 -1.68
N ILE A 126 19.01 -6.69 -0.80
CA ILE A 126 19.22 -6.77 0.66
C ILE A 126 19.79 -8.14 1.04
N GLU A 127 19.24 -9.23 0.51
CA GLU A 127 19.69 -10.61 0.80
C GLU A 127 21.11 -10.89 0.33
N ALA A 128 21.55 -10.24 -0.76
CA ALA A 128 22.91 -10.36 -1.28
C ALA A 128 23.93 -9.45 -0.57
N ALA A 129 23.49 -8.50 0.25
CA ALA A 129 24.38 -7.54 0.89
C ALA A 129 25.13 -8.16 2.08
N THR A 130 26.40 -7.79 2.21
CA THR A 130 27.28 -8.12 3.34
C THR A 130 27.65 -6.83 4.08
N PRO A 131 28.20 -6.91 5.31
CA PRO A 131 28.66 -5.71 6.02
C PRO A 131 29.64 -4.84 5.22
N GLU A 132 30.46 -5.45 4.37
CA GLU A 132 31.46 -4.76 3.55
C GLU A 132 30.88 -4.16 2.27
N THR A 133 29.77 -4.68 1.77
CA THR A 133 29.17 -4.31 0.48
C THR A 133 27.90 -3.46 0.63
N PHE A 134 27.29 -3.46 1.82
CA PHE A 134 26.07 -2.72 2.09
C PHE A 134 26.31 -1.21 2.06
N GLN A 135 25.50 -0.51 1.27
CA GLN A 135 25.46 0.95 1.24
C GLN A 135 24.04 1.45 1.45
N LEU A 136 23.81 2.16 2.56
CA LEU A 136 22.50 2.68 2.91
C LEU A 136 21.94 3.64 1.84
N SER A 137 22.77 4.52 1.29
CA SER A 137 22.37 5.42 0.21
C SER A 137 21.91 4.66 -1.03
N ALA A 138 22.63 3.60 -1.42
CA ALA A 138 22.25 2.75 -2.55
C ALA A 138 20.91 2.04 -2.30
N LEU A 139 20.67 1.54 -1.09
CA LEU A 139 19.39 0.95 -0.71
C LEU A 139 18.24 1.97 -0.80
N LEU A 140 18.39 3.16 -0.21
CA LEU A 140 17.35 4.19 -0.21
C LEU A 140 17.05 4.71 -1.63
N ASP A 141 18.08 4.78 -2.49
CA ASP A 141 17.94 5.13 -3.90
C ASP A 141 17.02 4.18 -4.67
N LEU A 142 16.96 2.89 -4.29
CA LEU A 142 16.04 1.92 -4.90
C LEU A 142 14.58 2.32 -4.66
N PHE A 143 14.27 2.95 -3.52
CA PHE A 143 12.93 3.45 -3.21
C PHE A 143 12.63 4.79 -3.89
N VAL A 144 13.62 5.69 -4.02
CA VAL A 144 13.41 7.02 -4.61
C VAL A 144 13.22 6.95 -6.12
N LYS A 145 14.08 6.19 -6.82
CA LYS A 145 14.11 6.14 -8.29
C LYS A 145 12.89 5.43 -8.89
N GLN A 146 12.24 4.57 -8.12
CA GLN A 146 11.11 3.77 -8.59
C GLN A 146 9.77 4.34 -8.09
N SER A 147 9.03 5.00 -8.97
CA SER A 147 7.80 5.73 -8.64
C SER A 147 6.73 4.88 -7.93
N GLY A 148 6.68 3.57 -8.22
CA GLY A 148 5.71 2.63 -7.64
C GLY A 148 5.87 2.33 -6.15
N ILE A 149 7.04 2.60 -5.57
CA ILE A 149 7.37 2.32 -4.17
C ILE A 149 7.91 3.55 -3.42
N ARG A 150 8.05 4.70 -4.09
CA ARG A 150 8.54 5.95 -3.49
C ARG A 150 7.80 6.36 -2.22
N ARG A 151 6.50 6.04 -2.12
CA ARG A 151 5.70 6.28 -0.91
C ARG A 151 6.02 5.38 0.28
N SER A 152 6.78 4.32 0.07
CA SER A 152 7.24 3.42 1.12
C SER A 152 8.59 3.82 1.69
N ILE A 153 9.20 4.91 1.19
CA ILE A 153 10.52 5.36 1.66
C ILE A 153 10.52 5.73 3.14
N ASP A 154 9.44 6.33 3.64
CA ASP A 154 9.33 6.69 5.06
C ASP A 154 9.44 5.46 5.95
N LYS A 155 8.92 4.32 5.50
CA LYS A 155 9.06 3.03 6.20
C LYS A 155 10.47 2.47 6.11
N ALA A 156 11.17 2.67 5.00
CA ALA A 156 12.58 2.30 4.90
C ALA A 156 13.43 3.13 5.90
N TYR A 157 13.22 4.44 5.99
CA TYR A 157 13.87 5.29 6.98
C TYR A 157 13.56 4.85 8.42
N GLU A 158 12.29 4.55 8.71
CA GLU A 158 11.87 4.06 10.02
C GLU A 158 12.62 2.78 10.40
N ILE A 159 12.64 1.78 9.51
CA ILE A 159 13.37 0.51 9.73
C ILE A 159 14.85 0.79 9.98
N VAL A 160 15.49 1.59 9.14
CA VAL A 160 16.94 1.90 9.27
C VAL A 160 17.24 2.61 10.59
N ALA A 161 16.44 3.59 10.97
CA ALA A 161 16.62 4.31 12.22
C ALA A 161 16.44 3.39 13.44
N TYR A 162 15.41 2.53 13.43
CA TYR A 162 15.19 1.54 14.47
C TYR A 162 16.34 0.54 14.56
N SER A 163 16.77 -0.05 13.44
CA SER A 163 17.87 -1.02 13.42
C SER A 163 19.18 -0.40 13.91
N LEU A 164 19.47 0.85 13.52
CA LEU A 164 20.65 1.56 14.01
C LEU A 164 20.57 1.82 15.51
N PHE A 165 19.43 2.32 15.99
CA PHE A 165 19.24 2.61 17.40
C PHE A 165 19.34 1.34 18.25
N GLU A 166 18.68 0.26 17.84
CA GLU A 166 18.74 -1.05 18.49
C GLU A 166 20.17 -1.57 18.56
N THR A 167 20.90 -1.54 17.44
CA THR A 167 22.31 -1.98 17.38
C THR A 167 23.17 -1.16 18.34
N VAL A 168 23.06 0.17 18.32
CA VAL A 168 23.85 1.05 19.21
C VAL A 168 23.53 0.80 20.68
N VAL A 169 22.25 0.65 21.04
CA VAL A 169 21.85 0.40 22.42
C VAL A 169 22.35 -0.95 22.92
N THR A 170 22.21 -2.00 22.10
CA THR A 170 22.64 -3.35 22.46
C THR A 170 24.16 -3.46 22.53
N GLU A 171 24.89 -3.02 21.51
CA GLU A 171 26.36 -3.15 21.46
C GLU A 171 27.07 -2.30 22.51
N LEU A 172 26.57 -1.10 22.79
CA LEU A 172 27.14 -0.24 23.83
C LEU A 172 26.62 -0.58 25.24
N ASN A 173 25.75 -1.59 25.39
CA ASN A 173 25.07 -1.93 26.64
C ASN A 173 24.43 -0.69 27.31
N VAL A 174 23.86 0.22 26.50
CA VAL A 174 23.31 1.48 26.98
C VAL A 174 22.06 1.22 27.80
N THR A 175 22.08 1.65 29.06
CA THR A 175 20.91 1.62 29.93
C THR A 175 20.18 2.97 29.84
N VAL A 176 19.00 2.99 29.24
CA VAL A 176 18.15 4.19 29.23
C VAL A 176 17.40 4.29 30.56
N LYS A 177 17.80 5.24 31.42
CA LYS A 177 17.07 5.54 32.66
C LYS A 177 16.02 6.60 32.40
N VAL A 178 14.75 6.21 32.43
CA VAL A 178 13.62 7.13 32.43
C VAL A 178 13.24 7.43 33.88
N SER A 179 13.27 8.71 34.27
CA SER A 179 12.83 9.15 35.59
C SER A 179 11.69 10.17 35.45
N ALA A 180 10.78 10.15 36.42
CA ALA A 180 9.68 11.11 36.51
C ALA A 180 9.75 11.84 37.84
N PRO A 181 9.57 13.17 37.87
CA PRO A 181 9.61 13.90 39.12
C PRO A 181 8.45 13.50 40.04
N PRO A 182 8.61 13.60 41.38
CA PRO A 182 7.62 13.10 42.35
C PRO A 182 6.21 13.68 42.17
N LYS A 183 6.12 14.92 41.70
CA LYS A 183 4.87 15.64 41.39
C LYS A 183 4.03 14.96 40.31
N SER A 184 4.64 14.13 39.47
CA SER A 184 3.98 13.42 38.36
C SER A 184 3.40 12.06 38.76
N LYS A 185 3.53 11.63 40.03
CA LYS A 185 3.03 10.33 40.50
C LYS A 185 1.54 10.12 40.28
N LYS A 186 0.73 11.18 40.41
CA LYS A 186 -0.72 11.11 40.16
C LYS A 186 -1.02 10.81 38.68
N LEU A 187 -0.31 11.47 37.77
CA LEU A 187 -0.41 11.24 36.31
C LEU A 187 0.09 9.84 35.92
N LEU A 188 1.23 9.39 36.47
CA LEU A 188 1.73 8.03 36.22
C LEU A 188 0.74 6.95 36.68
N LYS A 189 0.01 7.20 37.78
CA LYS A 189 -1.00 6.27 38.27
C LYS A 189 -2.24 6.24 37.36
N GLU A 190 -2.64 7.39 36.85
CA GLU A 190 -3.78 7.55 35.93
C GLU A 190 -3.53 6.88 34.57
N PHE A 191 -2.31 7.00 34.05
CA PHE A 191 -1.91 6.43 32.77
C PHE A 191 -1.07 5.14 32.92
N SER A 192 -1.24 4.39 34.00
CA SER A 192 -0.28 3.32 34.36
C SER A 192 -0.10 2.23 33.30
N ASP A 193 -1.16 1.89 32.57
CA ASP A 193 -1.04 0.92 31.47
C ASP A 193 -0.25 1.48 30.29
N LEU A 194 -0.48 2.76 29.95
CA LEU A 194 0.22 3.45 28.89
C LEU A 194 1.70 3.70 29.24
N THR A 195 1.99 4.14 30.46
CA THR A 195 3.37 4.41 30.91
C THR A 195 4.19 3.14 31.05
N ARG A 196 3.55 2.02 31.40
CA ARG A 196 4.20 0.70 31.39
C ARG A 196 4.60 0.28 29.98
N VAL A 197 3.70 0.43 29.01
CA VAL A 197 3.95 0.03 27.62
C VAL A 197 4.96 0.95 26.93
N LEU A 198 4.84 2.27 27.11
CA LEU A 198 5.66 3.24 26.39
C LEU A 198 7.01 3.55 27.07
N LEU A 199 7.07 3.52 28.39
CA LEU A 199 8.24 3.99 29.15
C LEU A 199 8.87 2.89 30.02
N GLY A 200 8.27 1.70 30.08
CA GLY A 200 8.71 0.64 31.01
C GLY A 200 8.54 1.01 32.49
N LEU A 201 7.82 2.09 32.81
CA LEU A 201 7.66 2.57 34.18
C LEU A 201 6.53 1.81 34.88
N ASN A 202 6.89 0.95 35.82
CA ASN A 202 5.94 0.27 36.70
C ASN A 202 5.61 1.11 37.94
N ARG A 203 4.46 0.82 38.57
CA ARG A 203 3.97 1.49 39.81
C ARG A 203 4.96 1.45 41.00
N ASN A 204 6.02 0.66 40.92
CA ASN A 204 6.95 0.36 42.01
C ASN A 204 8.34 1.01 41.87
N LEU A 205 8.52 1.99 40.97
CA LEU A 205 9.76 2.77 40.95
C LEU A 205 9.80 3.71 42.16
N GLN A 206 10.67 3.40 43.12
CA GLN A 206 11.27 4.38 44.04
C GLN A 206 12.27 5.24 43.28
#